data_AF-A0A2N0QDX7-F1
#
_entry.id   AF-A0A2N0QDX7-F1
#
_cell.length_a   1.000
_cell.length_b   1.000
_cell.length_c   1.000
_cell.angle_alpha   90.00
_cell.angle_beta   90.00
_cell.angle_gamma   90.00
#
_symmetry.space_group_name_H-M   'P 1'
#
loop_
_entity.id
_entity.type
_entity.pdbx_description
1 polymer ?
#
loop_
_entity_poly.entity_id
_entity_poly.type
_entity_poly.pdbx_seq_one_letter_code
_entity_poly.pdbx_strand_id
1 'polypeptide(L)'
;MSEEKFPVKELEPLALDINDIVNPSTLRAHLALLTKLKDLEQPDEQIDLRYLLRAQERYILWLDLLGSRNFNDDNMPIPPIDVCYIWHSHLLSPLRYYEDMLRIYDPQQKFPDFPLKRLHDIWEKNNGHTDSNSESIWAERTKQPWVLDPNDSSDFKINCPWCKEDVQISWMNYVNLMKAIKADEKCPKCRAPYSVETLGAKRFIDDISSWNKYKTQYIGGTLVDLKDGSYSETLATNDSLLLFTAQSTHICNLTFPESTNWKKCNWKHIIKQLNLQIKDLRKTQKLKDVRAKIVRRIIFAYSGIPSPFSIDLISAVRRQREFTERWLIINGLIA
;
A
#
# COMPACT_ATOMS: atom_id res chain seq x y z
N MET A 1 -8.43 -9.52 -42.63
CA MET A 1 -7.75 -9.23 -41.35
C MET A 1 -8.78 -8.58 -40.46
N SER A 2 -9.46 -9.40 -39.69
CA SER A 2 -10.58 -9.04 -38.82
C SER A 2 -10.06 -8.38 -37.55
N GLU A 3 -10.59 -7.20 -37.24
CA GLU A 3 -10.46 -6.54 -35.94
C GLU A 3 -11.18 -7.38 -34.88
N GLU A 4 -10.42 -8.12 -34.06
CA GLU A 4 -10.95 -8.69 -32.82
C GLU A 4 -11.17 -7.55 -31.81
N LYS A 5 -12.41 -7.07 -31.74
CA LYS A 5 -12.92 -6.28 -30.62
C LYS A 5 -12.88 -7.15 -29.37
N PHE A 6 -11.95 -6.87 -28.45
CA PHE A 6 -12.02 -7.37 -27.09
C PHE A 6 -13.33 -6.90 -26.45
N PRO A 7 -14.18 -7.82 -25.93
CA PRO A 7 -15.42 -7.42 -25.29
C PRO A 7 -15.09 -6.79 -23.94
N VAL A 8 -15.34 -5.48 -23.83
CA VAL A 8 -15.47 -4.82 -22.53
C VAL A 8 -16.72 -5.42 -21.90
N LYS A 9 -16.54 -6.33 -20.94
CA LYS A 9 -17.64 -6.83 -20.12
C LYS A 9 -18.07 -5.68 -19.22
N GLU A 10 -19.17 -5.02 -19.55
CA GLU A 10 -19.88 -4.19 -18.59
C GLU A 10 -20.14 -5.06 -17.36
N LEU A 11 -19.51 -4.70 -16.22
CA LEU A 11 -19.82 -5.30 -14.94
C LEU A 11 -21.29 -4.92 -14.65
N GLU A 12 -22.21 -5.88 -14.79
CA GLU A 12 -23.56 -5.73 -14.27
C GLU A 12 -23.45 -5.28 -12.80
N PRO A 13 -24.18 -4.23 -12.38
CA PRO A 13 -24.18 -3.85 -10.98
C PRO A 13 -24.74 -5.03 -10.19
N LEU A 14 -23.84 -5.75 -9.50
CA LEU A 14 -24.22 -6.73 -8.49
C LEU A 14 -25.13 -5.99 -7.52
N ALA A 15 -26.42 -6.33 -7.54
CA ALA A 15 -27.37 -5.91 -6.53
C ALA A 15 -26.96 -6.60 -5.22
N LEU A 16 -25.96 -6.05 -4.56
CA LEU A 16 -25.51 -6.50 -3.25
C LEU A 16 -26.61 -6.14 -2.26
N ASP A 17 -27.36 -7.13 -1.80
CA ASP A 17 -28.23 -6.94 -0.65
C ASP A 17 -27.34 -6.76 0.58
N ILE A 18 -27.47 -5.61 1.23
CA ILE A 18 -26.71 -5.31 2.45
C ILE A 18 -26.98 -6.35 3.55
N ASN A 19 -28.15 -7.00 3.55
CA ASN A 19 -28.50 -8.03 4.52
C ASN A 19 -27.72 -9.34 4.30
N ASP A 20 -27.28 -9.62 3.08
CA ASP A 20 -26.44 -10.78 2.78
C ASP A 20 -25.00 -10.56 3.28
N ILE A 21 -24.54 -9.31 3.28
CA ILE A 21 -23.20 -8.91 3.72
C ILE A 21 -23.16 -8.68 5.25
N VAL A 22 -24.13 -7.93 5.76
CA VAL A 22 -24.24 -7.50 7.15
C VAL A 22 -25.36 -8.28 7.82
N ASN A 23 -24.98 -9.34 8.52
CA ASN A 23 -25.89 -10.18 9.30
C ASN A 23 -25.25 -10.50 10.66
N PRO A 24 -26.01 -11.05 11.62
CA PRO A 24 -25.49 -11.31 12.96
C PRO A 24 -24.21 -12.16 12.99
N SER A 25 -24.05 -13.10 12.05
CA SER A 25 -22.85 -13.93 11.97
C SER A 25 -21.62 -13.14 11.52
N THR A 26 -21.75 -12.28 10.49
CA THR A 26 -20.64 -11.46 10.01
C THR A 26 -20.26 -10.38 11.01
N LEU A 27 -21.23 -9.82 11.71
CA LEU A 27 -20.99 -8.89 12.82
C LEU A 27 -20.24 -9.55 13.98
N ARG A 28 -20.65 -10.74 14.41
CA ARG A 28 -19.95 -11.50 15.45
C ARG A 28 -18.51 -11.82 15.05
N ALA A 29 -18.31 -12.29 13.82
CA ALA A 29 -16.98 -12.56 13.28
C ALA A 29 -16.10 -11.30 13.25
N HIS A 30 -16.67 -10.15 12.85
CA HIS A 30 -15.95 -8.88 12.82
C HIS A 30 -15.60 -8.38 14.22
N LEU A 31 -16.50 -8.47 15.19
CA LEU A 31 -16.21 -8.12 16.59
C LEU A 31 -15.11 -9.01 17.18
N ALA A 32 -15.13 -10.31 16.90
CA ALA A 32 -14.06 -11.22 17.30
C ALA A 32 -12.72 -10.81 16.66
N LEU A 33 -12.71 -10.44 15.37
CA LEU A 33 -11.53 -9.92 14.70
C LEU A 33 -11.01 -8.67 15.40
N LEU A 34 -11.85 -7.66 15.65
CA LEU A 34 -11.43 -6.42 16.30
C LEU A 34 -10.83 -6.67 17.68
N THR A 35 -11.40 -7.59 18.45
CA THR A 35 -10.88 -7.99 19.76
C THR A 35 -9.48 -8.60 19.61
N LYS A 36 -9.30 -9.56 18.71
CA LYS A 36 -7.99 -10.18 18.43
C LYS A 36 -6.95 -9.19 17.95
N LEU A 37 -7.34 -8.21 17.13
CA LEU A 37 -6.43 -7.17 16.63
C LEU A 37 -6.04 -6.18 17.74
N LYS A 38 -6.96 -5.88 18.68
CA LYS A 38 -6.66 -5.04 19.84
C LYS A 38 -5.63 -5.69 20.76
N ASP A 39 -5.71 -7.01 20.95
CA ASP A 39 -4.74 -7.78 21.76
C ASP A 39 -3.29 -7.71 21.23
N LEU A 40 -3.09 -7.31 19.96
CA LEU A 40 -1.75 -7.16 19.36
C LEU A 40 -1.07 -5.82 19.69
N GLU A 41 -1.79 -4.86 20.25
CA GLU A 41 -1.23 -3.55 20.59
C GLU A 41 -0.19 -3.67 21.70
N GLN A 42 0.99 -3.09 21.48
CA GLN A 42 2.07 -3.14 22.46
C GLN A 42 2.03 -1.90 23.37
N PRO A 43 2.27 -2.03 24.68
CA PRO A 43 2.25 -0.90 25.60
C PRO A 43 3.32 0.17 25.32
N ASP A 44 4.49 -0.26 24.84
CA ASP A 44 5.59 0.65 24.47
C ASP A 44 5.44 1.10 23.02
N GLU A 45 5.44 2.42 22.79
CA GLU A 45 5.17 3.01 21.47
C GLU A 45 6.22 2.62 20.42
N GLN A 46 7.48 2.41 20.80
CA GLN A 46 8.54 2.05 19.86
C GLN A 46 8.47 0.58 19.50
N ILE A 47 8.22 -0.29 20.48
CA ILE A 47 8.00 -1.72 20.26
C ILE A 47 6.74 -1.92 19.40
N ASP A 48 5.66 -1.19 19.67
CA ASP A 48 4.44 -1.24 18.88
C ASP A 48 4.69 -0.82 17.42
N LEU A 49 5.38 0.30 17.22
CA LEU A 49 5.68 0.76 15.87
C LEU A 49 6.61 -0.21 15.14
N ARG A 50 7.62 -0.78 15.80
CA ARG A 50 8.46 -1.83 15.23
C ARG A 50 7.62 -3.04 14.81
N TYR A 51 6.72 -3.49 15.66
CA TYR A 51 5.83 -4.61 15.38
C TYR A 51 4.97 -4.34 14.13
N LEU A 52 4.36 -3.15 14.02
CA LEU A 52 3.57 -2.78 12.86
C LEU A 52 4.40 -2.66 11.57
N LEU A 53 5.64 -2.16 11.65
CA LEU A 53 6.55 -2.10 10.51
C LEU A 53 6.93 -3.51 10.01
N ARG A 54 7.20 -4.44 10.92
CA ARG A 54 7.44 -5.87 10.59
C ARG A 54 6.19 -6.53 10.00
N ALA A 55 5.02 -6.27 10.58
CA ALA A 55 3.75 -6.78 10.07
C ALA A 55 3.49 -6.27 8.63
N GLN A 56 3.87 -5.01 8.33
CA GLN A 56 3.77 -4.47 6.98
C GLN A 56 4.73 -5.15 6.00
N GLU A 57 5.97 -5.47 6.40
CA GLU A 57 6.89 -6.27 5.56
C GLU A 57 6.31 -7.66 5.28
N ARG A 58 5.74 -8.31 6.30
CA ARG A 58 5.06 -9.61 6.18
C ARG A 58 3.80 -9.53 5.32
N TYR A 59 3.07 -8.42 5.34
CA TYR A 59 1.91 -8.22 4.46
C TYR A 59 2.30 -8.15 2.97
N ILE A 60 3.44 -7.56 2.63
CA ILE A 60 3.94 -7.58 1.24
C ILE A 60 4.23 -9.03 0.81
N LEU A 61 4.88 -9.83 1.67
CA LEU A 61 5.13 -11.25 1.39
C LEU A 61 3.83 -12.05 1.21
N TRP A 62 2.79 -11.71 1.97
CA TRP A 62 1.47 -12.30 1.83
C TRP A 62 0.82 -11.97 0.49
N LEU A 63 0.84 -10.71 0.07
CA LEU A 63 0.30 -10.32 -1.24
C LEU A 63 1.08 -10.96 -2.40
N ASP A 64 2.40 -11.08 -2.28
CA ASP A 64 3.23 -11.77 -3.27
C ASP A 64 2.90 -13.27 -3.32
N LEU A 65 2.64 -13.91 -2.17
CA LEU A 65 2.16 -15.29 -2.10
C LEU A 65 0.80 -15.43 -2.80
N LEU A 66 -0.14 -14.53 -2.51
CA LEU A 66 -1.45 -14.50 -3.17
C LEU A 66 -1.34 -14.24 -4.67
N GLY A 67 -0.31 -13.54 -5.14
CA GLY A 67 -0.09 -13.32 -6.58
C GLY A 67 0.69 -14.36 -7.33
N SER A 68 1.49 -15.16 -6.62
CA SER A 68 2.16 -16.31 -7.23
C SER A 68 1.21 -17.47 -7.56
N ARG A 69 -0.05 -17.43 -7.09
CA ARG A 69 -1.02 -18.52 -7.23
C ARG A 69 -2.43 -17.97 -7.45
N ASN A 70 -3.23 -18.67 -8.24
CA ASN A 70 -4.66 -18.39 -8.33
C ASN A 70 -5.41 -19.05 -7.16
N PHE A 71 -5.25 -18.51 -5.95
CA PHE A 71 -6.11 -18.88 -4.83
C PHE A 71 -7.54 -18.36 -5.07
N ASN A 72 -8.51 -19.06 -4.52
CA ASN A 72 -9.90 -18.62 -4.42
C ASN A 72 -10.35 -18.67 -2.96
N ASP A 73 -11.56 -18.19 -2.67
CA ASP A 73 -12.06 -18.08 -1.29
C ASP A 73 -12.13 -19.43 -0.56
N ASP A 74 -12.30 -20.54 -1.29
CA ASP A 74 -12.39 -21.89 -0.72
C ASP A 74 -11.02 -22.48 -0.35
N ASN A 75 -9.95 -22.12 -1.07
CA ASN A 75 -8.65 -22.78 -0.95
C ASN A 75 -7.51 -21.85 -0.49
N MET A 76 -7.75 -20.55 -0.36
CA MET A 76 -6.76 -19.61 0.14
C MET A 76 -6.34 -19.98 1.57
N PRO A 77 -5.04 -20.04 1.92
CA PRO A 77 -4.64 -20.14 3.33
C PRO A 77 -5.16 -18.94 4.14
N ILE A 78 -5.21 -19.05 5.47
CA ILE A 78 -5.36 -17.85 6.30
C ILE A 78 -3.97 -17.19 6.49
N PRO A 79 -3.88 -15.85 6.52
CA PRO A 79 -2.63 -15.18 6.87
C PRO A 79 -2.38 -15.27 8.39
N PRO A 80 -1.13 -15.11 8.85
CA PRO A 80 -0.85 -14.78 10.23
C PRO A 80 -1.63 -13.59 10.76
N ILE A 81 -1.88 -13.52 12.07
CA ILE A 81 -2.75 -12.48 12.65
C ILE A 81 -2.20 -11.05 12.48
N ASP A 82 -0.88 -10.86 12.50
CA ASP A 82 -0.24 -9.57 12.23
C ASP A 82 -0.47 -9.12 10.79
N VAL A 83 -0.48 -10.07 9.84
CA VAL A 83 -0.78 -9.79 8.44
C VAL A 83 -2.27 -9.50 8.24
N CYS A 84 -3.16 -10.25 8.92
CA CYS A 84 -4.59 -9.93 8.96
C CYS A 84 -4.82 -8.49 9.42
N TYR A 85 -4.01 -8.01 10.37
CA TYR A 85 -4.13 -6.65 10.89
C TYR A 85 -3.88 -5.59 9.82
N ILE A 86 -2.76 -5.72 9.10
CA ILE A 86 -2.40 -4.78 8.05
C ILE A 86 -3.37 -4.89 6.86
N TRP A 87 -3.75 -6.11 6.46
CA TRP A 87 -4.69 -6.33 5.37
C TRP A 87 -6.07 -5.74 5.67
N HIS A 88 -6.62 -6.01 6.86
CA HIS A 88 -7.88 -5.41 7.32
C HIS A 88 -7.81 -3.88 7.30
N SER A 89 -6.72 -3.30 7.81
CA SER A 89 -6.54 -1.84 7.85
C SER A 89 -6.44 -1.23 6.44
N HIS A 90 -5.86 -1.95 5.48
CA HIS A 90 -5.82 -1.54 4.08
C HIS A 90 -7.23 -1.54 3.45
N LEU A 91 -8.02 -2.58 3.73
CA LEU A 91 -9.41 -2.73 3.24
C LEU A 91 -10.35 -1.63 3.73
N LEU A 92 -10.07 -0.99 4.87
CA LEU A 92 -10.81 0.18 5.36
C LEU A 92 -10.66 1.42 4.46
N SER A 93 -9.76 1.38 3.48
CA SER A 93 -9.64 2.37 2.41
C SER A 93 -9.93 1.70 1.05
N PRO A 94 -11.18 1.28 0.77
CA PRO A 94 -11.50 0.33 -0.31
C PRO A 94 -11.05 0.79 -1.69
N LEU A 95 -11.19 2.08 -2.01
CA LEU A 95 -10.75 2.64 -3.30
C LEU A 95 -9.23 2.63 -3.45
N ARG A 96 -8.49 2.78 -2.34
CA ARG A 96 -7.02 2.71 -2.33
C ARG A 96 -6.53 1.28 -2.41
N TYR A 97 -7.16 0.38 -1.64
CA TYR A 97 -6.91 -1.05 -1.74
C TYR A 97 -7.09 -1.56 -3.17
N TYR A 98 -8.24 -1.25 -3.79
CA TYR A 98 -8.54 -1.65 -5.16
C TYR A 98 -7.52 -1.12 -6.16
N GLU A 99 -7.16 0.17 -6.09
CA GLU A 99 -6.13 0.75 -6.93
C GLU A 99 -4.75 0.12 -6.72
N ASP A 100 -4.36 -0.12 -5.47
CA ASP A 100 -3.06 -0.68 -5.15
C ASP A 100 -2.93 -2.13 -5.63
N MET A 101 -3.99 -2.95 -5.52
CA MET A 101 -3.97 -4.31 -6.05
C MET A 101 -3.77 -4.31 -7.57
N LEU A 102 -4.50 -3.47 -8.30
CA LEU A 102 -4.39 -3.37 -9.77
C LEU A 102 -3.07 -2.78 -10.25
N ARG A 103 -2.45 -1.90 -9.46
CA ARG A 103 -1.20 -1.23 -9.84
C ARG A 103 0.03 -2.07 -9.53
N ILE A 104 0.01 -2.78 -8.40
CA ILE A 104 1.17 -3.53 -7.91
C ILE A 104 1.20 -4.95 -8.52
N TYR A 105 0.04 -5.54 -8.77
CA TYR A 105 -0.11 -6.92 -9.23
C TYR A 105 -0.81 -6.99 -10.58
N ASP A 106 -0.82 -8.18 -11.20
CA ASP A 106 -1.48 -8.40 -12.49
C ASP A 106 -3.00 -8.16 -12.36
N PRO A 107 -3.62 -7.28 -13.17
CA PRO A 107 -5.07 -7.08 -13.16
C PRO A 107 -5.89 -8.34 -13.42
N GLN A 108 -5.31 -9.36 -14.08
CA GLN A 108 -5.97 -10.65 -14.30
C GLN A 108 -5.98 -11.52 -13.04
N GLN A 109 -5.14 -11.20 -12.07
CA GLN A 109 -5.08 -11.89 -10.80
C GLN A 109 -6.33 -11.56 -9.98
N LYS A 110 -7.07 -12.60 -9.61
CA LYS A 110 -8.19 -12.46 -8.69
C LYS A 110 -7.67 -12.57 -7.27
N PHE A 111 -7.62 -11.45 -6.57
CA PHE A 111 -7.37 -11.46 -5.14
C PHE A 111 -8.60 -12.05 -4.43
N PRO A 112 -8.42 -13.06 -3.58
CA PRO A 112 -9.51 -13.62 -2.77
C PRO A 112 -10.02 -12.59 -1.76
N ASP A 113 -11.24 -12.80 -1.30
CA ASP A 113 -11.85 -11.98 -0.27
C ASP A 113 -11.14 -12.18 1.08
N PHE A 114 -11.25 -11.16 1.94
CA PHE A 114 -10.74 -11.27 3.30
C PHE A 114 -11.48 -12.41 4.04
N PRO A 115 -10.77 -13.41 4.61
CA PRO A 115 -11.36 -14.67 5.05
C PRO A 115 -12.02 -14.55 6.43
N LEU A 116 -12.90 -13.56 6.64
CA LEU A 116 -13.45 -13.20 7.95
C LEU A 116 -14.17 -14.37 8.64
N LYS A 117 -15.08 -15.05 7.93
CA LYS A 117 -15.85 -16.18 8.49
C LYS A 117 -14.92 -17.33 8.85
N ARG A 118 -13.98 -17.68 7.97
CA ARG A 118 -13.02 -18.76 8.20
C ARG A 118 -12.08 -18.47 9.37
N LEU A 119 -11.63 -17.22 9.52
CA LEU A 119 -10.85 -16.80 10.67
C LEU A 119 -11.65 -17.00 11.97
N HIS A 120 -12.90 -16.56 12.00
CA HIS A 120 -13.78 -16.74 13.17
C HIS A 120 -14.01 -18.22 13.50
N ASP A 121 -14.30 -19.06 12.50
CA ASP A 121 -14.51 -20.50 12.69
C ASP A 121 -13.26 -21.20 13.26
N ILE A 122 -12.06 -20.78 12.82
CA ILE A 122 -10.79 -21.29 13.35
C ILE A 122 -10.63 -20.88 14.81
N TRP A 123 -10.96 -19.64 15.17
CA TRP A 123 -10.84 -19.18 16.56
C TRP A 123 -11.81 -19.91 17.49
N GLU A 124 -13.04 -20.18 17.05
CA GLU A 124 -14.02 -20.96 17.83
C GLU A 124 -13.59 -22.43 18.00
N LYS A 125 -12.97 -23.03 16.97
CA LYS A 125 -12.54 -24.44 17.01
C LYS A 125 -11.23 -24.65 17.76
N ASN A 126 -10.24 -23.80 17.52
CA ASN A 126 -8.84 -24.03 17.93
C ASN A 126 -8.44 -23.21 19.16
N ASN A 127 -9.34 -22.35 19.69
CA ASN A 127 -9.07 -21.44 20.80
C ASN A 127 -7.82 -20.57 20.58
N GLY A 128 -7.57 -20.17 19.33
CA GLY A 128 -6.36 -19.47 18.92
C GLY A 128 -6.29 -19.27 17.42
N HIS A 129 -5.27 -18.54 16.96
CA HIS A 129 -5.04 -18.25 15.54
C HIS A 129 -4.04 -19.26 14.97
N THR A 130 -4.44 -20.53 14.88
CA THR A 130 -3.60 -21.65 14.43
C THR A 130 -4.31 -22.47 13.35
N ASP A 131 -3.59 -22.79 12.28
CA ASP A 131 -4.05 -23.62 11.15
C ASP A 131 -2.84 -24.30 10.50
N SER A 132 -2.64 -25.59 10.79
CA SER A 132 -1.42 -26.34 10.41
C SER A 132 -1.06 -26.23 8.92
N ASN A 133 -2.07 -26.22 8.05
CA ASN A 133 -1.86 -26.09 6.61
C ASN A 133 -1.39 -24.68 6.23
N SER A 134 -2.06 -23.64 6.71
CA SER A 134 -1.67 -22.25 6.46
C SER A 134 -0.29 -21.93 7.06
N GLU A 135 -0.01 -22.43 8.27
CA GLU A 135 1.29 -22.32 8.94
C GLU A 135 2.42 -22.91 8.11
N SER A 136 2.21 -24.12 7.58
CA SER A 136 3.18 -24.82 6.73
C SER A 136 3.43 -24.06 5.43
N ILE A 137 2.36 -23.61 4.75
CA ILE A 137 2.47 -22.81 3.52
C ILE A 137 3.23 -21.50 3.80
N TRP A 138 2.88 -20.80 4.87
CA TRP A 138 3.53 -19.56 5.27
C TRP A 138 5.03 -19.75 5.49
N ALA A 139 5.41 -20.72 6.33
CA ALA A 139 6.81 -21.00 6.66
C ALA A 139 7.60 -21.45 5.42
N GLU A 140 7.03 -22.31 4.58
CA GLU A 140 7.67 -22.79 3.35
C GLU A 140 7.96 -21.64 2.38
N ARG A 141 6.97 -20.75 2.18
CA ARG A 141 6.99 -19.76 1.09
C ARG A 141 7.69 -18.47 1.47
N THR A 142 7.47 -18.00 2.69
CA THR A 142 7.99 -16.69 3.13
C THR A 142 9.28 -16.80 3.94
N LYS A 143 9.58 -18.01 4.45
CA LYS A 143 10.67 -18.27 5.40
C LYS A 143 10.55 -17.43 6.69
N GLN A 144 9.33 -17.00 7.03
CA GLN A 144 9.02 -16.26 8.25
C GLN A 144 8.33 -17.18 9.28
N PRO A 145 8.48 -16.90 10.58
CA PRO A 145 7.71 -17.60 11.61
C PRO A 145 6.22 -17.25 11.50
N TRP A 146 5.35 -18.18 11.92
CA TRP A 146 3.89 -17.92 11.94
C TRP A 146 3.54 -16.77 12.88
N VAL A 147 4.02 -16.81 14.12
CA VAL A 147 3.83 -15.73 15.09
C VAL A 147 4.93 -14.70 14.91
N LEU A 148 4.54 -13.43 14.77
CA LEU A 148 5.47 -12.31 14.82
C LEU A 148 5.79 -12.01 16.28
N ASP A 149 7.06 -12.10 16.68
CA ASP A 149 7.49 -11.75 18.03
C ASP A 149 7.57 -10.22 18.18
N PRO A 150 6.79 -9.60 19.09
CA PRO A 150 6.91 -8.16 19.38
C PRO A 150 8.30 -7.75 19.85
N ASN A 151 9.08 -8.66 20.41
CA ASN A 151 10.43 -8.42 20.90
C ASN A 151 11.52 -8.60 19.85
N ASP A 152 11.17 -8.94 18.60
CA ASP A 152 12.15 -9.05 17.51
C ASP A 152 12.94 -7.75 17.35
N SER A 153 14.21 -7.79 17.75
CA SER A 153 15.14 -6.67 17.68
C SER A 153 16.11 -6.78 16.52
N SER A 154 15.81 -7.62 15.52
CA SER A 154 16.65 -7.74 14.32
C SER A 154 16.62 -6.46 13.48
N ASP A 155 17.66 -6.27 12.68
CA ASP A 155 17.79 -5.11 11.80
C ASP A 155 16.80 -5.13 10.63
N PHE A 156 16.42 -3.95 10.15
CA PHE A 156 15.61 -3.79 8.95
C PHE A 156 16.49 -3.70 7.72
N LYS A 157 15.92 -4.10 6.57
CA LYS A 157 16.59 -4.06 5.28
C LYS A 157 16.00 -2.95 4.41
N ILE A 158 16.86 -2.12 3.83
CA ILE A 158 16.48 -1.17 2.78
C ILE A 158 17.33 -1.43 1.55
N ASN A 159 16.71 -1.72 0.42
CA ASN A 159 17.39 -1.63 -0.88
C ASN A 159 17.53 -0.15 -1.26
N CYS A 160 18.77 0.35 -1.33
CA CYS A 160 19.02 1.76 -1.60
C CYS A 160 18.44 2.15 -2.96
N PRO A 161 17.47 3.08 -3.06
CA PRO A 161 16.79 3.32 -4.32
C PRO A 161 17.67 4.03 -5.37
N TRP A 162 18.83 4.58 -4.96
CA TRP A 162 19.81 5.22 -5.86
C TRP A 162 20.89 4.26 -6.36
N CYS A 163 21.55 3.50 -5.49
CA CYS A 163 22.68 2.65 -5.87
C CYS A 163 22.38 1.14 -5.84
N LYS A 164 21.15 0.78 -5.45
CA LYS A 164 20.62 -0.59 -5.37
C LYS A 164 21.35 -1.52 -4.39
N GLU A 165 22.21 -0.96 -3.54
CA GLU A 165 22.87 -1.68 -2.46
C GLU A 165 21.87 -2.06 -1.36
N ASP A 166 21.94 -3.29 -0.86
CA ASP A 166 21.17 -3.70 0.30
C ASP A 166 21.83 -3.18 1.59
N VAL A 167 21.08 -2.39 2.35
CA VAL A 167 21.55 -1.74 3.56
C VAL A 167 20.81 -2.31 4.77
N GLN A 168 21.55 -2.76 5.77
CA GLN A 168 21.00 -3.08 7.09
C GLN A 168 20.94 -1.80 7.94
N ILE A 169 19.81 -1.57 8.59
CA ILE A 169 19.60 -0.44 9.51
C ILE A 169 19.10 -1.01 10.83
N SER A 170 19.70 -0.57 11.93
CA SER A 170 19.24 -0.98 13.27
C SER A 170 17.75 -0.69 13.43
N TRP A 171 17.03 -1.57 14.12
CA TRP A 171 15.58 -1.39 14.30
C TRP A 171 15.22 -0.03 14.89
N MET A 172 16.02 0.47 15.84
CA MET A 172 15.83 1.77 16.48
C MET A 172 15.92 2.91 15.46
N ASN A 173 16.94 2.87 14.60
CA ASN A 173 17.14 3.91 13.59
C ASN A 173 16.10 3.83 12.49
N TYR A 174 15.66 2.62 12.11
CA TYR A 174 14.60 2.42 11.14
C TYR A 174 13.24 2.93 11.68
N VAL A 175 12.92 2.65 12.94
CA VAL A 175 11.73 3.21 13.60
C VAL A 175 11.78 4.74 13.61
N ASN A 176 12.91 5.33 13.99
CA ASN A 176 13.09 6.80 14.00
C ASN A 176 12.95 7.41 12.60
N LEU A 177 13.53 6.76 11.59
CA LEU A 177 13.40 7.11 10.17
C LEU A 177 11.92 7.14 9.77
N MET A 178 11.15 6.10 10.10
CA MET A 178 9.73 5.98 9.74
C MET A 178 8.83 6.93 10.54
N LYS A 179 9.20 7.33 11.76
CA LYS A 179 8.53 8.41 12.53
C LYS A 179 8.82 9.82 11.98
N ALA A 180 9.63 9.95 10.92
CA ALA A 180 10.14 11.23 10.42
C ALA A 180 10.86 12.07 11.50
N ILE A 181 11.37 11.42 12.54
CA ILE A 181 12.29 12.04 13.48
C ILE A 181 13.62 12.22 12.74
N LYS A 182 14.34 13.33 12.95
CA LYS A 182 15.64 13.57 12.31
C LYS A 182 16.56 12.37 12.55
N ALA A 183 16.66 11.51 11.54
CA ALA A 183 17.55 10.37 11.50
C ALA A 183 18.70 10.74 10.55
N ASP A 184 19.95 10.59 11.00
CA ASP A 184 21.13 10.83 10.17
C ASP A 184 21.49 9.62 9.28
N GLU A 185 20.51 8.73 9.07
CA GLU A 185 20.66 7.50 8.29
C GLU A 185 20.96 7.78 6.83
N LYS A 186 22.03 7.15 6.33
CA LYS A 186 22.53 7.34 4.97
C LYS A 186 22.95 6.01 4.38
N CYS A 187 22.84 5.89 3.07
CA CYS A 187 23.43 4.77 2.36
C CYS A 187 24.96 4.72 2.60
N PRO A 188 25.54 3.59 3.03
CA PRO A 188 26.98 3.47 3.24
C PRO A 188 27.78 3.62 1.92
N LYS A 189 27.20 3.23 0.79
CA LYS A 189 27.82 3.25 -0.54
C LYS A 189 27.72 4.63 -1.22
N CYS A 190 26.51 5.09 -1.51
CA CYS A 190 26.30 6.35 -2.26
C CYS A 190 26.07 7.59 -1.37
N ARG A 191 26.04 7.42 -0.04
CA ARG A 191 25.85 8.50 0.95
C ARG A 191 24.53 9.28 0.84
N ALA A 192 23.56 8.75 0.08
CA ALA A 192 22.23 9.35 0.00
C ALA A 192 21.53 9.31 1.37
N PRO A 193 20.97 10.45 1.86
CA PRO A 193 20.25 10.49 3.12
C PRO A 193 18.86 9.88 2.99
N TYR A 194 18.51 9.05 3.96
CA TYR A 194 17.21 8.42 4.07
C TYR A 194 16.28 9.27 4.93
N SER A 195 15.07 9.45 4.45
CA SER A 195 13.92 9.98 5.17
C SER A 195 12.66 9.45 4.47
N VAL A 196 11.53 9.39 5.15
CA VAL A 196 10.26 9.00 4.51
C VAL A 196 9.94 9.88 3.29
N GLU A 197 10.30 11.16 3.36
CA GLU A 197 10.10 12.11 2.26
C GLU A 197 11.02 11.84 1.07
N THR A 198 12.33 11.61 1.29
CA THR A 198 13.27 11.34 0.20
C THR A 198 13.02 9.97 -0.44
N LEU A 199 12.62 8.97 0.34
CA LEU A 199 12.27 7.64 -0.17
C LEU A 199 10.96 7.68 -0.97
N GLY A 200 9.90 8.32 -0.46
CA GLY A 200 8.63 8.47 -1.18
C GLY A 200 8.77 9.31 -2.45
N ALA A 201 9.56 10.39 -2.40
CA ALA A 201 9.90 11.21 -3.57
C ALA A 201 10.66 10.40 -4.64
N LYS A 202 11.60 9.55 -4.22
CA LYS A 202 12.36 8.71 -5.14
C LYS A 202 11.49 7.64 -5.77
N ARG A 203 10.61 7.00 -5.01
CA ARG A 203 9.61 6.07 -5.54
C ARG A 203 8.74 6.73 -6.61
N PHE A 204 8.23 7.93 -6.35
CA PHE A 204 7.44 8.67 -7.33
C PHE A 204 8.19 8.91 -8.65
N ILE A 205 9.47 9.31 -8.58
CA ILE A 205 10.31 9.51 -9.77
C ILE A 205 10.56 8.19 -10.50
N ASP A 206 10.78 7.10 -9.77
CA ASP A 206 11.00 5.77 -10.34
C ASP A 206 9.75 5.27 -11.07
N ASP A 207 8.55 5.46 -10.50
CA ASP A 207 7.29 5.09 -11.13
C ASP A 207 7.03 5.92 -12.40
N ILE A 208 7.32 7.23 -12.40
CA ILE A 208 7.28 8.04 -13.63
C ILE A 208 8.25 7.51 -14.67
N SER A 209 9.46 7.11 -14.25
CA SER A 209 10.50 6.61 -15.16
C SER A 209 10.07 5.28 -15.79
N SER A 210 9.50 4.38 -14.99
CA SER A 210 8.91 3.11 -15.44
C SER A 210 7.73 3.34 -16.38
N TRP A 211 6.82 4.25 -16.04
CA TRP A 211 5.72 4.65 -16.92
C TRP A 211 6.23 5.15 -18.27
N ASN A 212 7.24 6.02 -18.28
CA ASN A 212 7.81 6.56 -19.51
C ASN A 212 8.50 5.52 -20.38
N LYS A 213 9.11 4.50 -19.77
CA LYS A 213 9.82 3.45 -20.47
C LYS A 213 8.90 2.34 -21.00
N TYR A 214 7.93 1.91 -20.19
CA TYR A 214 7.17 0.68 -20.46
C TYR A 214 5.69 0.93 -20.75
N LYS A 215 5.09 2.00 -20.21
CA LYS A 215 3.65 2.30 -20.32
C LYS A 215 2.72 1.19 -19.77
N THR A 216 3.24 0.31 -18.92
CA THR A 216 2.50 -0.83 -18.35
C THR A 216 2.16 -0.67 -16.87
N GLN A 217 2.90 0.16 -16.12
CA GLN A 217 2.69 0.38 -14.69
C GLN A 217 2.09 1.76 -14.45
N TYR A 218 0.87 1.81 -13.92
CA TYR A 218 0.17 3.05 -13.63
C TYR A 218 0.75 3.77 -12.42
N ILE A 219 0.57 5.09 -12.37
CA ILE A 219 1.03 5.93 -11.26
C ILE A 219 -0.04 5.93 -10.16
N GLY A 220 0.38 5.83 -8.90
CA GLY A 220 -0.52 5.86 -7.74
C GLY A 220 -1.41 7.12 -7.74
N GLY A 221 -2.69 6.95 -7.51
CA GLY A 221 -3.72 8.00 -7.52
C GLY A 221 -4.36 8.28 -8.88
N THR A 222 -4.13 7.44 -9.90
CA THR A 222 -4.64 7.67 -11.26
C THR A 222 -5.70 6.70 -11.76
N LEU A 223 -5.78 5.47 -11.27
CA LEU A 223 -6.69 4.48 -11.85
C LEU A 223 -8.11 4.63 -11.35
N VAL A 224 -8.28 4.98 -10.08
CA VAL A 224 -9.59 5.00 -9.41
C VAL A 224 -9.96 6.43 -9.01
N ASP A 225 -11.14 6.88 -9.42
CA ASP A 225 -11.66 8.15 -8.93
C ASP A 225 -12.20 8.01 -7.50
N LEU A 226 -11.61 8.76 -6.58
CA LEU A 226 -12.00 8.72 -5.16
C LEU A 226 -13.40 9.27 -4.87
N LYS A 227 -14.07 9.91 -5.84
CA LYS A 227 -15.40 10.50 -5.66
C LYS A 227 -16.51 9.47 -5.88
N ASP A 228 -16.39 8.67 -6.91
CA ASP A 228 -17.45 7.73 -7.34
C ASP A 228 -16.95 6.28 -7.46
N GLY A 229 -15.66 6.03 -7.23
CA GLY A 229 -15.06 4.70 -7.32
C GLY A 229 -14.86 4.21 -8.74
N SER A 230 -15.09 5.04 -9.76
CA SER A 230 -14.93 4.64 -11.16
C SER A 230 -13.48 4.30 -11.48
N TYR A 231 -13.31 3.18 -12.20
CA TYR A 231 -12.04 2.69 -12.71
C TYR A 231 -11.85 3.11 -14.16
N SER A 232 -10.68 3.64 -14.52
CA SER A 232 -10.38 3.94 -15.92
C SER A 232 -8.88 4.00 -16.24
N GLU A 233 -8.41 2.99 -16.96
CA GLU A 233 -7.06 2.96 -17.55
C GLU A 233 -6.84 4.07 -18.58
N THR A 234 -7.87 4.39 -19.37
CA THR A 234 -7.81 5.44 -20.40
C THR A 234 -7.57 6.81 -19.76
N LEU A 235 -8.30 7.14 -18.70
CA LEU A 235 -8.11 8.41 -17.99
C LEU A 235 -6.76 8.44 -17.26
N ALA A 236 -6.36 7.33 -16.63
CA ALA A 236 -5.05 7.20 -15.98
C ALA A 236 -3.90 7.40 -16.98
N THR A 237 -4.00 6.79 -18.16
CA THR A 237 -3.04 6.90 -19.25
C THR A 237 -2.97 8.33 -19.77
N ASN A 238 -4.12 8.95 -20.03
CA ASN A 238 -4.17 10.31 -20.55
C ASN A 238 -3.55 11.32 -19.58
N ASP A 239 -3.92 11.26 -18.30
CA ASP A 239 -3.31 12.10 -17.27
C ASP A 239 -1.80 11.90 -17.20
N SER A 240 -1.35 10.64 -17.24
CA SER A 240 0.07 10.32 -17.12
C SER A 240 0.87 10.73 -18.34
N LEU A 241 0.30 10.67 -19.55
CA LEU A 241 0.92 11.18 -20.77
C LEU A 241 1.04 12.71 -20.76
N LEU A 242 0.03 13.42 -20.26
CA LEU A 242 0.03 14.88 -20.21
C LEU A 242 0.93 15.42 -19.08
N LEU A 243 0.86 14.82 -17.90
CA LEU A 243 1.57 15.30 -16.71
C LEU A 243 3.02 14.84 -16.64
N PHE A 244 3.32 13.66 -17.20
CA PHE A 244 4.63 13.02 -16.99
C PHE A 244 5.35 12.66 -18.29
N THR A 245 5.01 13.31 -19.39
CA THR A 245 5.69 13.17 -20.69
C THR A 245 7.20 13.40 -20.60
N ALA A 246 7.98 12.48 -21.18
CA ALA A 246 9.42 12.63 -21.35
C ALA A 246 9.81 13.74 -22.35
N GLN A 247 8.88 14.23 -23.18
CA GLN A 247 9.10 15.39 -24.04
C GLN A 247 9.12 16.71 -23.28
N SER A 248 8.54 16.76 -22.06
CA SER A 248 8.67 17.93 -21.19
C SER A 248 10.07 18.02 -20.61
N THR A 249 10.73 19.17 -20.77
CA THR A 249 12.05 19.42 -20.18
C THR A 249 12.01 19.37 -18.64
N HIS A 250 10.90 19.78 -18.03
CA HIS A 250 10.70 19.75 -16.58
C HIS A 250 10.63 18.33 -16.02
N ILE A 251 9.90 17.46 -16.70
CA ILE A 251 9.73 16.06 -16.28
C ILE A 251 10.94 15.22 -16.68
N CYS A 252 11.47 15.43 -17.88
CA CYS A 252 12.69 14.76 -18.35
C CYS A 252 13.82 15.01 -17.36
N ASN A 253 14.10 16.26 -16.98
CA ASN A 253 15.13 16.55 -15.98
C ASN A 253 14.90 15.82 -14.65
N LEU A 254 13.65 15.76 -14.18
CA LEU A 254 13.25 15.07 -12.93
C LEU A 254 13.61 13.58 -12.96
N THR A 255 13.30 12.89 -14.06
CA THR A 255 13.56 11.45 -14.22
C THR A 255 14.98 11.14 -14.67
N PHE A 256 15.61 12.04 -15.43
CA PHE A 256 16.98 11.92 -15.89
C PHE A 256 17.52 13.29 -16.39
N PRO A 257 18.65 13.81 -15.86
CA PRO A 257 19.63 13.13 -15.02
C PRO A 257 19.40 13.30 -13.50
N GLU A 258 18.45 14.13 -13.06
CA GLU A 258 18.36 14.56 -11.66
C GLU A 258 17.98 13.44 -10.69
N SER A 259 17.33 12.37 -11.16
CA SER A 259 16.93 11.21 -10.36
C SER A 259 18.10 10.49 -9.69
N THR A 260 19.32 10.65 -10.22
CA THR A 260 20.57 10.11 -9.63
C THR A 260 21.11 10.99 -8.50
N ASN A 261 20.70 12.26 -8.44
CA ASN A 261 21.12 13.22 -7.45
C ASN A 261 20.08 13.37 -6.34
N TRP A 262 20.30 12.68 -5.22
CA TRP A 262 19.42 12.73 -4.04
C TRP A 262 19.15 14.15 -3.53
N LYS A 263 20.05 15.13 -3.73
CA LYS A 263 19.80 16.53 -3.31
C LYS A 263 18.61 17.17 -4.04
N LYS A 264 18.32 16.71 -5.26
CA LYS A 264 17.19 17.18 -6.07
C LYS A 264 15.94 16.30 -5.90
N CYS A 265 16.08 15.16 -5.23
CA CYS A 265 14.98 14.23 -4.96
C CYS A 265 14.24 14.63 -3.66
N ASN A 266 13.47 15.73 -3.75
CA ASN A 266 12.62 16.20 -2.66
C ASN A 266 11.32 16.80 -3.19
N TRP A 267 10.27 16.77 -2.38
CA TRP A 267 8.93 17.22 -2.80
C TRP A 267 8.86 18.69 -3.19
N LYS A 268 9.66 19.56 -2.56
CA LYS A 268 9.70 20.99 -2.93
C LYS A 268 10.15 21.18 -4.38
N HIS A 269 11.18 20.45 -4.81
CA HIS A 269 11.66 20.46 -6.20
C HIS A 269 10.68 19.78 -7.15
N ILE A 270 10.16 18.61 -6.78
CA ILE A 270 9.16 17.88 -7.57
C ILE A 270 7.93 18.76 -7.85
N ILE A 271 7.33 19.33 -6.81
CA ILE A 271 6.15 20.20 -6.92
C ILE A 271 6.46 21.41 -7.81
N LYS A 272 7.68 21.98 -7.71
CA LYS A 272 8.10 23.07 -8.59
C LYS A 272 8.10 22.64 -10.06
N GLN A 273 8.67 21.48 -10.41
CA GLN A 273 8.68 20.98 -11.79
C GLN A 273 7.27 20.65 -12.29
N LEU A 274 6.43 20.00 -11.46
CA LEU A 274 5.03 19.72 -11.80
C LEU A 274 4.25 21.00 -12.07
N ASN A 275 4.45 22.04 -11.25
CA ASN A 275 3.80 23.34 -11.47
C ASN A 275 4.24 24.01 -12.78
N LEU A 276 5.49 23.84 -13.19
CA LEU A 276 5.96 24.32 -14.50
C LEU A 276 5.29 23.54 -15.64
N GLN A 277 5.21 22.22 -15.53
CA GLN A 277 4.48 21.38 -16.49
C GLN A 277 3.01 21.78 -16.62
N ILE A 278 2.32 22.03 -15.49
CA ILE A 278 0.93 22.51 -15.49
C ILE A 278 0.81 23.88 -16.18
N LYS A 279 1.77 24.78 -15.97
CA LYS A 279 1.79 26.09 -16.65
C LYS A 279 1.93 25.92 -18.17
N ASP A 280 2.76 25.01 -18.63
CA ASP A 280 2.93 24.77 -20.06
C ASP A 280 1.69 24.11 -20.68
N LEU A 281 1.09 23.13 -20.00
CA LEU A 281 -0.20 22.55 -20.42
C LEU A 281 -1.32 23.60 -20.50
N ARG A 282 -1.31 24.60 -19.61
CA ARG A 282 -2.26 25.72 -19.65
C ARG A 282 -2.01 26.61 -20.88
N LYS A 283 -0.75 26.93 -21.20
CA LYS A 283 -0.41 27.72 -22.40
C LYS A 283 -0.83 27.00 -23.69
N THR A 284 -0.65 25.68 -23.74
CA THR A 284 -1.05 24.87 -24.91
C THR A 284 -2.52 24.45 -24.89
N GLN A 285 -3.33 24.95 -23.95
CA GLN A 285 -4.75 24.61 -23.78
C GLN A 285 -5.07 23.12 -23.58
N LYS A 286 -4.10 22.31 -23.14
CA LYS A 286 -4.25 20.86 -22.87
C LYS A 286 -4.60 20.54 -21.41
N LEU A 287 -4.52 21.53 -20.51
CA LEU A 287 -4.83 21.33 -19.10
C LEU A 287 -6.30 20.91 -18.85
N LYS A 288 -7.22 21.28 -19.75
CA LYS A 288 -8.63 20.89 -19.69
C LYS A 288 -8.84 19.37 -19.83
N ASP A 289 -7.87 18.68 -20.43
CA ASP A 289 -7.91 17.23 -20.67
C ASP A 289 -7.31 16.44 -19.49
N VAL A 290 -6.82 17.14 -18.45
CA VAL A 290 -6.29 16.55 -17.22
C VAL A 290 -7.36 16.60 -16.13
N ARG A 291 -7.58 15.49 -15.42
CA ARG A 291 -8.59 15.44 -14.34
C ARG A 291 -8.31 16.45 -13.24
N ALA A 292 -9.36 17.10 -12.75
CA ALA A 292 -9.25 18.06 -11.67
C ALA A 292 -8.66 17.41 -10.40
N LYS A 293 -7.77 18.13 -9.71
CA LYS A 293 -7.11 17.70 -8.45
C LYS A 293 -6.24 16.43 -8.56
N ILE A 294 -6.00 15.88 -9.77
CA ILE A 294 -5.23 14.65 -9.94
C ILE A 294 -3.81 14.76 -9.39
N VAL A 295 -3.14 15.89 -9.61
CA VAL A 295 -1.77 16.13 -9.10
C VAL A 295 -1.74 16.06 -7.57
N ARG A 296 -2.76 16.61 -6.90
CA ARG A 296 -2.89 16.50 -5.44
C ARG A 296 -3.07 15.04 -5.03
N ARG A 297 -3.99 14.30 -5.69
CA ARG A 297 -4.24 12.87 -5.40
C ARG A 297 -2.97 12.03 -5.54
N ILE A 298 -2.19 12.27 -6.59
CA ILE A 298 -0.90 11.61 -6.83
C ILE A 298 0.08 11.96 -5.72
N ILE A 299 0.28 13.24 -5.38
CA ILE A 299 1.20 13.61 -4.29
C ILE A 299 0.82 12.90 -2.97
N PHE A 300 -0.47 12.82 -2.64
CA PHE A 300 -0.94 12.10 -1.44
C PHE A 300 -0.66 10.59 -1.47
N ALA A 301 -0.51 10.00 -2.66
CA ALA A 301 -0.20 8.57 -2.80
C ALA A 301 1.29 8.26 -2.59
N TYR A 302 2.17 9.27 -2.48
CA TYR A 302 3.63 9.08 -2.38
C TYR A 302 4.30 9.87 -1.26
N SER A 303 3.80 11.06 -0.91
CA SER A 303 4.43 11.92 0.09
C SER A 303 4.40 11.26 1.46
N GLY A 304 5.57 11.15 2.10
CA GLY A 304 5.70 10.48 3.39
C GLY A 304 5.45 8.96 3.38
N ILE A 305 5.26 8.34 2.20
CA ILE A 305 4.97 6.90 2.08
C ILE A 305 6.09 6.24 1.28
N PRO A 306 7.01 5.51 1.93
CA PRO A 306 8.03 4.72 1.23
C PRO A 306 7.50 3.39 0.69
N SER A 307 6.61 2.72 1.44
CA SER A 307 6.06 1.38 1.14
C SER A 307 5.21 1.36 -0.13
N PRO A 308 5.23 0.31 -0.96
CA PRO A 308 4.67 0.31 -2.33
C PRO A 308 3.21 0.78 -2.47
N PHE A 309 2.42 0.78 -1.40
CA PHE A 309 1.03 1.24 -1.33
C PHE A 309 0.85 2.76 -1.49
N SER A 310 -0.40 3.14 -1.77
CA SER A 310 -0.86 4.53 -1.95
C SER A 310 -1.31 5.21 -0.65
N ILE A 311 -1.23 4.50 0.49
CA ILE A 311 -1.53 5.01 1.83
C ILE A 311 -0.50 4.54 2.85
N ASP A 312 -0.34 5.29 3.92
CA ASP A 312 0.39 4.84 5.11
C ASP A 312 -0.48 3.86 5.91
N LEU A 313 -0.12 2.57 5.83
CA LEU A 313 -0.83 1.48 6.50
C LEU A 313 -0.65 1.50 8.01
N ILE A 314 0.48 2.02 8.52
CA ILE A 314 0.72 2.15 9.96
C ILE A 314 -0.23 3.19 10.55
N SER A 315 -0.36 4.34 9.87
CA SER A 315 -1.36 5.34 10.23
C SER A 315 -2.79 4.82 10.06
N ALA A 316 -3.06 3.94 9.10
CA ALA A 316 -4.38 3.29 8.95
C ALA A 316 -4.72 2.39 10.14
N VAL A 317 -3.77 1.56 10.59
CA VAL A 317 -3.90 0.74 11.79
C VAL A 317 -4.21 1.61 13.01
N ARG A 318 -3.46 2.69 13.22
CA ARG A 318 -3.67 3.60 14.36
C ARG A 318 -5.06 4.24 14.37
N ARG A 319 -5.55 4.71 13.22
CA ARG A 319 -6.93 5.21 13.09
C ARG A 319 -7.97 4.14 13.45
N GLN A 320 -7.73 2.89 13.05
CA GLN A 320 -8.61 1.78 13.38
C GLN A 320 -8.61 1.47 14.88
N ARG A 321 -7.47 1.58 15.55
CA ARG A 321 -7.38 1.45 17.02
C ARG A 321 -8.19 2.53 17.73
N GLU A 322 -8.01 3.78 17.35
CA GLU A 322 -8.77 4.91 17.92
C GLU A 322 -10.29 4.72 17.73
N PHE A 323 -10.71 4.25 16.56
CA PHE A 323 -12.11 3.91 16.31
C PHE A 323 -12.60 2.79 17.22
N THR A 324 -11.84 1.69 17.32
CA THR A 324 -12.20 0.52 18.12
C THR A 324 -12.29 0.87 19.60
N GLU A 325 -11.34 1.64 20.12
CA GLU A 325 -11.32 2.12 21.50
C GLU A 325 -12.53 3.00 21.81
N ARG A 326 -12.83 4.00 20.97
CA ARG A 326 -14.03 4.84 21.15
C ARG A 326 -15.31 4.00 21.14
N TRP A 327 -15.40 3.01 20.26
CA TRP A 327 -16.55 2.13 20.19
C TRP A 327 -16.69 1.29 21.46
N LEU A 328 -15.60 0.74 22.00
CA LEU A 328 -15.61 -0.04 23.24
C LEU A 328 -16.00 0.82 24.45
N ILE A 329 -15.52 2.07 24.53
CA ILE A 329 -15.88 3.04 25.58
C ILE A 329 -17.38 3.37 25.51
N ILE A 330 -17.89 3.71 24.32
CA ILE A 330 -19.31 4.06 24.13
C ILE A 330 -20.24 2.91 24.55
N ASN A 331 -19.81 1.66 24.37
CA ASN A 331 -20.59 0.47 24.74
C ASN A 331 -20.29 -0.05 26.15
N GLY A 332 -19.50 0.67 26.97
CA GLY A 332 -19.20 0.31 28.35
C GLY A 332 -18.39 -0.98 28.52
N LEU A 333 -17.67 -1.41 27.48
CA LEU A 333 -16.85 -2.63 27.49
C LEU A 333 -15.45 -2.39 28.06
N ILE A 334 -14.99 -1.13 28.05
CA ILE A 334 -13.77 -0.64 28.71
C ILE A 334 -14.07 0.73 29.32
N ALA A 335 -13.30 1.10 30.36
CA ALA A 335 -13.50 2.32 31.16
C ALA A 335 -12.99 3.59 30.48
#